data_AF-A0A8B3RP89-F1
#
_entry.id   AF-A0A8B3RP89-F1
#
_cell.length_a   1.000
_cell.length_b   1.000
_cell.length_c   1.000
_cell.angle_alpha   90.00
_cell.angle_beta   90.00
_cell.angle_gamma   90.00
#
_symmetry.space_group_name_H-M   'P 1'
#
loop_
_entity.id
_entity.type
_entity.pdbx_description
1 polymer ?
#
loop_
_entity_poly.entity_id
_entity_poly.type
_entity_poly.pdbx_seq_one_letter_code
_entity_poly.pdbx_strand_id
1 'polypeptide(L)'
;MDVSQYLLGVQPTFDSLRLEPHLPAQFTELHIEREWRGVRYVIDARRTGKASLTVDGKPVSGTTVPIAAPGTEEVHVSLNF
;
A
#
# COMPACT_ATOMS: atom_id res chain seq x y z
N MET A 1 13.43 -0.41 16.13
CA MET A 1 12.01 -0.80 16.15
C MET A 1 11.41 -0.26 14.87
N ASP A 2 11.22 -1.14 13.90
CA ASP A 2 10.76 -0.83 12.55
C ASP A 2 9.31 -0.32 12.55
N VAL A 3 9.19 0.99 12.66
CA VAL A 3 7.93 1.74 12.51
C VAL A 3 7.34 1.54 11.09
N SER A 4 8.16 1.08 10.13
CA SER A 4 7.79 0.83 8.74
C SER A 4 6.84 -0.36 8.53
N GLN A 5 6.85 -1.37 9.41
CA GLN A 5 6.00 -2.57 9.24
C GLN A 5 4.69 -2.53 10.03
N TYR A 6 4.60 -1.69 11.07
CA TYR A 6 3.48 -1.68 12.01
C TYR A 6 2.50 -0.51 11.83
N LEU A 7 2.90 0.61 11.21
CA LEU A 7 1.96 1.73 10.96
C LEU A 7 0.98 1.45 9.82
N LEU A 8 1.43 0.68 8.83
CA LEU A 8 0.62 0.19 7.72
C LEU A 8 1.04 -1.28 7.62
N GLY A 9 0.13 -2.19 7.93
CA GLY A 9 0.39 -3.63 7.95
C GLY A 9 0.68 -4.15 6.54
N VAL A 10 1.83 -3.75 5.99
CA VAL A 10 2.38 -4.20 4.72
C VAL A 10 2.89 -5.61 4.96
N GLN A 11 1.95 -6.55 4.95
CA GLN A 11 2.22 -7.96 5.11
C GLN A 11 2.50 -8.54 3.72
N PRO A 12 3.76 -8.88 3.39
CA PRO A 12 4.03 -9.66 2.20
C PRO A 12 3.38 -11.03 2.39
N THR A 13 2.40 -11.36 1.57
CA THR A 13 1.93 -12.74 1.40
C THR A 13 2.68 -13.36 0.22
N PHE A 14 2.60 -14.69 0.07
CA PHE A 14 3.30 -15.41 -1.02
C PHE A 14 3.00 -14.84 -2.41
N ASP A 15 1.81 -14.27 -2.62
CA ASP A 15 1.34 -13.82 -3.94
C ASP A 15 0.81 -12.39 -3.97
N SER A 16 0.87 -11.63 -2.86
CA SER A 16 0.33 -10.27 -2.85
C SER A 16 0.84 -9.40 -1.71
N LEU A 17 0.74 -8.07 -1.87
CA LEU A 17 1.06 -7.11 -0.82
C LEU A 17 -0.26 -6.64 -0.18
N ARG A 18 -0.52 -7.03 1.06
CA ARG A 18 -1.71 -6.59 1.79
C ARG A 18 -1.45 -5.24 2.46
N LEU A 19 -2.39 -4.31 2.35
CA LEU A 19 -2.33 -3.00 3.02
C LEU A 19 -3.45 -2.91 4.06
N GLU A 20 -3.11 -3.12 5.33
CA GLU A 20 -4.04 -2.92 6.45
C GLU A 20 -3.58 -1.76 7.34
N PRO A 21 -4.06 -0.53 7.08
CA PRO A 21 -3.69 0.64 7.86
C PRO A 21 -4.30 0.55 9.26
N HIS A 22 -3.44 0.33 10.26
CA HIS A 22 -3.79 0.46 11.67
C HIS A 22 -3.18 1.74 12.22
N LEU A 23 -3.52 2.86 11.57
CA LEU A 23 -3.02 4.16 11.93
C LEU A 23 -3.78 4.72 13.12
N PRO A 24 -3.08 5.19 14.18
CA PRO A 24 -3.70 5.96 15.26
C PRO A 24 -4.51 7.13 14.69
N ALA A 25 -5.59 7.53 15.37
CA ALA A 25 -6.53 8.53 14.85
C ALA A 25 -5.89 9.88 14.48
N GLN A 26 -4.75 10.22 15.11
CA GLN A 26 -3.98 11.42 14.83
C GLN A 26 -3.27 11.44 13.45
N PHE A 27 -3.15 10.29 12.78
CA PHE A 27 -2.57 10.20 11.44
C PHE A 27 -3.68 10.12 10.39
N THR A 28 -3.76 11.18 9.59
CA THR A 28 -4.72 11.31 8.48
C THR A 28 -4.12 10.94 7.14
N GLU A 29 -2.80 11.03 7.00
CA GLU A 29 -2.07 10.72 5.78
C GLU A 29 -0.75 10.00 6.11
N LEU A 30 -0.32 9.11 5.22
CA LEU A 30 0.98 8.47 5.28
C LEU A 30 1.51 8.24 3.86
N HIS A 31 2.81 8.45 3.69
CA HIS A 31 3.55 8.10 2.48
C HIS A 31 4.57 7.02 2.83
N ILE A 32 4.55 5.91 2.10
CA ILE A 32 5.48 4.79 2.27
C ILE A 32 6.12 4.47 0.94
N GLU A 33 7.45 4.41 0.91
CA GLU A 33 8.20 3.79 -0.17
C GLU A 33 8.73 2.44 0.30
N ARG A 34 8.45 1.38 -0.46
CA ARG A 34 8.93 0.02 -0.16
C ARG A 34 9.37 -0.69 -1.41
N GLU A 35 10.58 -1.25 -1.39
CA GLU A 35 11.01 -2.18 -2.43
C GLU A 35 10.50 -3.60 -2.11
N TRP A 36 9.89 -4.26 -3.09
CA TRP A 36 9.47 -5.65 -3.00
C TRP A 36 9.64 -6.33 -4.35
N ARG A 37 10.36 -7.46 -4.36
CA ARG A 37 10.67 -8.24 -5.59
C ARG A 37 11.32 -7.40 -6.70
N GLY A 38 12.18 -6.45 -6.35
CA GLY A 38 12.87 -5.57 -7.30
C GLY A 38 12.00 -4.46 -7.88
N VAL A 39 10.81 -4.24 -7.32
CA VAL A 39 9.88 -3.18 -7.72
C VAL A 39 9.71 -2.19 -6.58
N ARG A 40 9.77 -0.90 -6.87
CA ARG A 40 9.52 0.18 -5.92
C ARG A 40 8.02 0.43 -5.80
N TYR A 41 7.44 0.17 -4.63
CA TYR A 41 6.06 0.51 -4.32
C TYR A 41 6.00 1.83 -3.58
N VAL A 42 5.35 2.82 -4.17
CA VAL A 42 5.06 4.12 -3.57
C VAL A 42 3.60 4.10 -3.13
N ILE A 43 3.35 4.13 -1.83
CA ILE A 43 2.03 3.95 -1.23
C ILE A 43 1.62 5.22 -0.50
N ASP A 44 0.59 5.88 -1.02
CA ASP A 44 -0.07 7.02 -0.39
C ASP A 44 -1.36 6.55 0.28
N ALA A 45 -1.39 6.63 1.60
CA ALA A 45 -2.54 6.24 2.40
C ALA A 45 -3.21 7.48 3.02
N ARG A 46 -4.53 7.66 2.80
CA ARG A 46 -5.30 8.80 3.31
C ARG A 46 -6.57 8.34 4.02
N ARG A 47 -6.85 8.93 5.18
CA ARG A 47 -8.10 8.76 5.90
C ARG A 47 -9.18 9.64 5.28
N THR A 48 -10.10 9.04 4.55
CA THR A 48 -11.27 9.72 3.95
C THR A 48 -12.60 9.20 4.52
N GLY A 49 -12.57 8.11 5.30
CA GLY A 49 -13.75 7.42 5.81
C GLY A 49 -14.41 6.48 4.79
N LYS A 50 -13.82 6.34 3.60
CA LYS A 50 -14.26 5.40 2.56
C LYS A 50 -13.08 4.56 2.07
N ALA A 51 -13.19 3.25 2.25
CA ALA A 51 -12.21 2.30 1.75
C ALA A 51 -12.17 2.31 0.20
N SER A 52 -11.02 2.64 -0.39
CA SER A 52 -10.75 2.46 -1.82
C SER A 52 -9.26 2.26 -2.05
N LEU A 53 -8.92 1.44 -3.04
CA LEU A 53 -7.54 1.14 -3.42
C LEU A 53 -7.40 1.37 -4.93
N THR A 54 -6.37 2.11 -5.32
CA THR A 54 -5.96 2.26 -6.73
C THR A 54 -4.51 1.90 -6.89
N VAL A 55 -4.19 1.13 -7.93
CA VAL A 55 -2.83 0.72 -8.30
C VAL A 55 -2.57 1.23 -9.71
N ASP A 56 -1.56 2.08 -9.88
CA ASP A 56 -1.24 2.79 -11.12
C ASP A 56 -2.47 3.47 -11.75
N GLY A 57 -3.29 4.11 -10.89
CA GLY A 57 -4.53 4.79 -11.28
C GLY A 57 -5.71 3.86 -11.59
N LYS A 58 -5.55 2.53 -11.52
CA LYS A 58 -6.64 1.56 -11.74
C LYS A 58 -7.28 1.16 -10.42
N PRO A 59 -8.62 1.25 -10.27
CA PRO A 59 -9.30 0.81 -9.06
C PRO A 59 -9.18 -0.70 -8.91
N VAL A 60 -8.77 -1.14 -7.72
CA VAL A 60 -8.65 -2.54 -7.33
C VAL A 60 -9.65 -2.81 -6.21
N SER A 61 -10.34 -3.95 -6.28
CA SER A 61 -11.25 -4.37 -5.22
C SER A 61 -10.47 -4.99 -4.06
N GLY A 62 -10.79 -4.59 -2.83
CA GLY A 62 -10.15 -5.10 -1.62
C GLY A 62 -8.96 -4.25 -1.16
N THR A 63 -8.08 -4.85 -0.37
CA THR A 63 -6.90 -4.20 0.25
C THR A 63 -5.57 -4.81 -0.21
N THR A 64 -5.61 -5.48 -1.35
CA THR A 64 -4.52 -6.31 -1.84
C THR A 64 -3.95 -5.74 -3.13
N VAL A 65 -2.67 -5.39 -3.10
CA VAL A 65 -1.94 -4.96 -4.29
C VAL A 65 -1.44 -6.21 -5.02
N PRO A 66 -1.78 -6.39 -6.31
CA PRO A 66 -1.31 -7.52 -7.10
C PRO A 66 0.19 -7.43 -7.37
N ILE A 67 0.78 -8.56 -7.76
CA ILE A 67 2.17 -8.59 -8.23
C ILE A 67 2.31 -7.69 -9.46
N ALA A 68 3.33 -6.84 -9.47
CA ALA A 68 3.63 -5.99 -10.61
C ALA A 68 3.97 -6.83 -11.85
N ALA A 69 3.68 -6.30 -13.04
CA ALA A 69 4.05 -6.99 -14.27
C ALA A 69 5.58 -7.14 -14.38
N PRO A 70 6.08 -8.18 -15.07
CA PRO A 70 7.51 -8.30 -15.33
C PRO A 70 8.05 -7.05 -16.03
N GLY A 71 9.13 -6.48 -15.49
CA GLY A 71 9.73 -5.24 -16.02
C GLY A 71 9.15 -3.94 -15.46
N THR A 72 8.20 -4.01 -14.54
CA THR A 72 7.76 -2.83 -13.78
C THR A 72 8.82 -2.46 -12.75
N GLU A 73 9.36 -1.24 -12.84
CA GLU A 73 10.33 -0.72 -11.87
C GLU A 73 9.63 -0.06 -10.67
N GLU A 74 8.45 0.51 -10.89
CA GLU A 74 7.72 1.30 -9.91
C GLU A 74 6.21 1.11 -10.02
N VAL A 75 5.54 1.03 -8.87
CA VAL A 75 4.08 0.94 -8.75
C VAL A 75 3.58 2.00 -7.78
N HIS A 76 2.61 2.79 -8.21
CA HIS A 76 1.95 3.78 -7.37
C HIS A 76 0.66 3.21 -6.81
N VAL A 77 0.50 3.30 -5.49
CA VAL A 77 -0.66 2.80 -4.78
C VAL A 77 -1.28 3.93 -4.00
N SER A 78 -2.56 4.21 -4.24
CA SER A 78 -3.32 5.14 -3.40
C SER A 78 -4.38 4.36 -2.64
N LEU A 79 -4.31 4.44 -1.31
CA LEU A 79 -5.21 3.78 -0.39
C LEU A 79 -6.01 4.85 0.38
N ASN A 80 -7.31 4.88 0.18
CA ASN A 80 -8.19 5.63 1.05
C ASN A 80 -8.86 4.68 2.05
N PHE A 81 -8.98 5.08 3.31
CA PHE A 81 -9.64 4.30 4.37
C PHE A 81 -10.39 5.19 5.36
#